data_AF-A0A2N4YRY8-F1
#
_entry.id   AF-A0A2N4YRY8-F1
#
_cell.length_a   1.000
_cell.length_b   1.000
_cell.length_c   1.000
_cell.angle_alpha   90.00
_cell.angle_beta   90.00
_cell.angle_gamma   90.00
#
_symmetry.space_group_name_H-M   'P 1'
#
loop_
_entity.id
_entity.type
_entity.pdbx_description
1 polymer ?
#
loop_
_entity_poly.entity_id
_entity_poly.type
_entity_poly.pdbx_seq_one_letter_code
_entity_poly.pdbx_strand_id
1 'polypeptide(L)'
;MTSKTLRLIFPQWQGGNNPPYYLGSQLLSFLSPEAKGPVEIVPVELPTTEPLPGINGITAKPSLIRQLNNAAALIEKHDPNSIVILGGDCLVSLAPFAHLLDKFGDKLGVLWIDSHPDVQTAEQYPNAHAHVLGALMGTGDNDLVAHVKTKLNPSKIMIAGIHAPLPYEDEYLTRHNMTTLAPEQVKSGADEVLEWIAKEKIAYLAIHIDLDVLDPSLF
;
A
#
# COMPACT_ATOMS: atom_id res chain seq x y z
N MET A 1 9.05 26.74 -4.26
CA MET A 1 9.79 25.74 -3.45
C MET A 1 9.89 24.48 -4.28
N THR A 2 11.08 23.95 -4.51
CA THR A 2 11.26 22.68 -5.22
C THR A 2 10.59 21.57 -4.41
N SER A 3 9.67 20.83 -5.04
CA SER A 3 9.00 19.70 -4.39
C SER A 3 10.04 18.67 -3.94
N LYS A 4 10.07 18.36 -2.64
CA LYS A 4 10.91 17.30 -2.08
C LYS A 4 10.19 15.96 -2.21
N THR A 5 10.42 15.26 -3.33
CA THR A 5 10.02 13.86 -3.48
C THR A 5 11.08 12.95 -2.86
N LEU A 6 10.71 12.19 -1.83
CA LEU A 6 11.55 11.12 -1.29
C LEU A 6 11.35 9.85 -2.13
N ARG A 7 12.42 9.22 -2.58
CA ARG A 7 12.38 7.84 -3.06
C ARG A 7 12.72 6.91 -1.90
N LEU A 8 11.81 5.99 -1.59
CA LEU A 8 11.98 4.98 -0.57
C LEU A 8 12.06 3.61 -1.24
N ILE A 9 13.25 3.01 -1.25
CA ILE A 9 13.43 1.63 -1.71
C ILE A 9 13.12 0.73 -0.51
N PHE A 10 12.09 -0.10 -0.64
CA PHE A 10 11.56 -0.88 0.47
C PHE A 10 11.41 -2.35 0.06
N PRO A 11 12.51 -3.14 0.14
CA PRO A 11 12.55 -4.51 -0.37
C PRO A 11 11.92 -5.54 0.59
N GLN A 12 10.77 -5.19 1.20
CA GLN A 12 10.02 -6.07 2.09
C GLN A 12 9.47 -7.27 1.32
N TRP A 13 9.65 -8.46 1.87
CA TRP A 13 9.19 -9.72 1.27
C TRP A 13 8.37 -10.58 2.23
N GLN A 14 8.43 -10.25 3.51
CA GLN A 14 7.80 -10.99 4.59
C GLN A 14 6.29 -10.78 4.66
N GLY A 15 5.78 -9.63 4.18
CA GLY A 15 4.35 -9.30 4.22
C GLY A 15 3.54 -10.18 3.27
N GLY A 16 4.13 -10.58 2.14
CA GLY A 16 3.60 -11.61 1.24
C GLY A 16 4.21 -13.01 1.44
N ASN A 17 5.11 -13.18 2.42
CA ASN A 17 5.87 -14.42 2.67
C ASN A 17 6.50 -15.03 1.39
N ASN A 18 7.11 -14.18 0.56
CA ASN A 18 7.61 -14.58 -0.75
C ASN A 18 8.99 -13.95 -1.03
N PRO A 19 10.10 -14.69 -0.77
CA PRO A 19 11.49 -14.23 -0.92
C PRO A 19 11.81 -13.43 -2.21
N PRO A 20 11.35 -13.81 -3.41
CA PRO A 20 11.49 -13.02 -4.64
C PRO A 20 11.14 -11.54 -4.57
N TYR A 21 10.22 -11.09 -3.70
CA TYR A 21 9.89 -9.66 -3.57
C TYR A 21 11.12 -8.80 -3.24
N TYR A 22 12.08 -9.34 -2.47
CA TYR A 22 13.32 -8.63 -2.17
C TYR A 22 14.09 -8.29 -3.44
N LEU A 23 14.30 -9.28 -4.32
CA LEU A 23 14.98 -9.08 -5.60
C LEU A 23 14.14 -8.19 -6.53
N GLY A 24 12.82 -8.37 -6.54
CA GLY A 24 11.89 -7.55 -7.32
C GLY A 24 12.03 -6.06 -7.02
N SER A 25 12.09 -5.68 -5.74
CA SER A 25 12.32 -4.29 -5.33
C SER A 25 13.68 -3.74 -5.78
N GLN A 26 14.75 -4.54 -5.67
CA GLN A 26 16.08 -4.14 -6.13
C GLN A 26 16.11 -3.94 -7.65
N LEU A 27 15.47 -4.84 -8.41
CA LEU A 27 15.35 -4.73 -9.86
C LEU A 27 14.49 -3.53 -10.26
N LEU A 28 13.37 -3.28 -9.57
CA LEU A 28 12.53 -2.10 -9.78
C LEU A 28 13.33 -0.81 -9.54
N SER A 29 14.16 -0.77 -8.50
CA SER A 29 15.08 0.35 -8.26
C SER A 29 16.10 0.52 -9.37
N PHE A 30 16.66 -0.57 -9.88
CA PHE A 30 17.63 -0.53 -10.99
C PHE A 30 17.01 -0.03 -12.30
N LEU A 31 15.76 -0.44 -12.60
CA LEU A 31 15.03 -0.04 -13.81
C LEU A 31 14.41 1.36 -13.72
N SER A 32 14.29 1.91 -12.52
CA SER A 32 13.66 3.21 -12.30
C SER A 32 14.52 4.36 -12.86
N PRO A 33 13.89 5.44 -13.39
CA PRO A 33 14.61 6.65 -13.76
C PRO A 33 15.38 7.24 -12.58
N GLU A 34 16.38 8.09 -12.84
CA GLU A 34 17.12 8.76 -11.77
C GLU A 34 16.19 9.51 -10.81
N ALA A 35 16.48 9.41 -9.51
CA ALA A 35 15.72 10.10 -8.48
C ALA A 35 16.01 11.60 -8.54
N LYS A 36 14.96 12.43 -8.46
CA LYS A 36 15.08 13.90 -8.44
C LYS A 36 15.23 14.48 -7.03
N GLY A 37 15.29 13.62 -6.01
CA GLY A 37 15.31 13.99 -4.60
C GLY A 37 16.07 12.95 -3.77
N PRO A 38 15.99 13.02 -2.42
CA PRO A 38 16.66 12.06 -1.56
C PRO A 38 16.20 10.62 -1.84
N VAL A 39 17.13 9.68 -1.68
CA VAL A 39 16.88 8.25 -1.78
C VAL A 39 17.25 7.63 -0.44
N GLU A 40 16.35 6.84 0.12
CA GLU A 40 16.59 6.05 1.33
C GLU A 40 16.23 4.59 1.05
N ILE A 41 16.91 3.66 1.74
CA ILE A 41 16.65 2.23 1.65
C ILE A 41 16.20 1.78 3.04
N VAL A 42 15.00 1.20 3.13
CA VAL A 42 14.52 0.61 4.38
C VAL A 42 15.32 -0.66 4.66
N PRO A 43 15.94 -0.81 5.84
CA PRO A 43 16.64 -2.04 6.19
C PRO A 43 15.66 -3.20 6.27
N VAL A 44 15.86 -4.21 5.43
CA VAL A 44 15.11 -5.47 5.39
C VAL A 44 16.12 -6.61 5.36
N GLU A 45 15.91 -7.62 6.19
CA GLU A 45 16.76 -8.81 6.22
C GLU A 45 16.68 -9.56 4.88
N LEU A 46 17.84 -10.04 4.38
CA LEU A 46 17.88 -10.86 3.18
C LEU A 46 17.04 -12.12 3.36
N PRO A 47 16.37 -12.61 2.30
CA PRO A 47 15.65 -13.86 2.39
C PRO A 47 16.55 -15.04 2.76
N THR A 48 16.01 -15.93 3.59
CA THR A 48 16.69 -17.16 4.03
C THR A 48 15.80 -18.36 3.76
N THR A 49 16.33 -19.57 3.96
CA THR A 49 15.56 -20.81 3.85
C THR A 49 14.73 -21.10 5.11
N GLU A 50 14.94 -20.36 6.19
CA GLU A 50 14.20 -20.57 7.44
C GLU A 50 12.76 -20.05 7.31
N PRO A 51 11.76 -20.81 7.76
CA PRO A 51 10.38 -20.37 7.71
C PRO A 51 10.15 -19.17 8.63
N LEU A 52 9.30 -18.24 8.19
CA LEU A 52 8.94 -17.08 8.99
C LEU A 52 7.92 -17.47 10.08
N PRO A 53 8.15 -17.11 11.35
CA PRO A 53 7.23 -17.44 12.43
C PRO A 53 5.94 -16.61 12.36
N GLY A 54 4.79 -17.23 12.65
CA GLY A 54 3.52 -16.53 12.84
C GLY A 54 3.34 -16.06 14.27
N ILE A 55 2.94 -14.81 14.49
CA ILE A 55 2.61 -14.25 15.81
C ILE A 55 1.26 -13.55 15.71
N ASN A 56 0.32 -13.91 16.59
CA ASN A 56 -1.06 -13.39 16.60
C ASN A 56 -1.74 -13.49 15.23
N GLY A 57 -1.54 -14.62 14.54
CA GLY A 57 -2.11 -14.87 13.22
C GLY A 57 -1.40 -14.19 12.05
N ILE A 58 -0.35 -13.38 12.30
CA ILE A 58 0.40 -12.69 11.23
C ILE A 58 1.79 -13.30 11.06
N THR A 59 2.12 -13.69 9.82
CA THR A 59 3.46 -14.14 9.42
C THR A 59 4.50 -13.03 9.60
N ALA A 60 5.63 -13.34 10.25
CA ALA A 60 6.77 -12.45 10.44
C ALA A 60 6.49 -11.12 11.16
N LYS A 61 5.40 -11.04 11.93
CA LYS A 61 4.92 -9.79 12.53
C LYS A 61 6.01 -8.90 13.18
N PRO A 62 6.94 -9.41 14.02
CA PRO A 62 7.98 -8.56 14.59
C PRO A 62 8.88 -7.89 13.54
N SER A 63 9.18 -8.59 12.44
CA SER A 63 10.00 -8.03 11.35
C SER A 63 9.24 -6.95 10.60
N LEU A 64 7.95 -7.17 10.31
CA LEU A 64 7.08 -6.17 9.67
C LEU A 64 7.00 -4.89 10.52
N ILE A 65 6.76 -5.01 11.83
CA ILE A 65 6.71 -3.85 12.73
C ILE A 65 8.06 -3.12 12.80
N ARG A 66 9.20 -3.84 12.86
CA ARG A 66 10.52 -3.18 12.81
C ARG A 66 10.72 -2.41 11.50
N GLN A 67 10.33 -2.99 10.37
CA GLN A 67 10.51 -2.39 9.04
C GLN A 67 9.60 -1.16 8.85
N LEU A 68 8.35 -1.22 9.33
CA LEU A 68 7.44 -0.07 9.33
C LEU A 68 7.97 1.08 10.19
N ASN A 69 8.51 0.79 11.38
CA ASN A 69 9.16 1.80 12.23
C ASN A 69 10.38 2.42 11.54
N ASN A 70 11.22 1.61 10.88
CA ASN A 70 12.37 2.10 10.12
C ASN A 70 11.93 2.99 8.95
N ALA A 71 10.91 2.57 8.20
CA ALA A 71 10.34 3.36 7.11
C ALA A 71 9.80 4.71 7.62
N ALA A 72 9.02 4.71 8.70
CA ALA A 72 8.49 5.92 9.32
C ALA A 72 9.62 6.89 9.73
N ALA A 73 10.68 6.39 10.37
CA ALA A 73 11.83 7.22 10.77
C ALA A 73 12.58 7.83 9.57
N LEU A 74 12.75 7.05 8.48
CA LEU A 74 13.36 7.55 7.24
C LEU A 74 12.48 8.61 6.56
N ILE A 75 11.15 8.46 6.59
CA ILE A 75 10.22 9.45 6.05
C ILE A 75 10.24 10.73 6.89
N GLU A 76 10.18 10.62 8.22
CA GLU A 76 10.19 11.75 9.16
C GLU A 76 11.47 12.58 9.00
N LYS A 77 12.64 11.93 8.83
CA LYS A 77 13.92 12.60 8.57
C LYS A 77 13.86 13.61 7.42
N HIS A 78 13.06 13.35 6.39
CA HIS A 78 12.98 14.19 5.19
C HIS A 78 11.75 15.10 5.14
N ASP A 79 10.72 14.81 5.94
CA ASP A 79 9.39 15.43 5.91
C ASP A 79 8.91 15.71 4.46
N PRO A 80 8.83 14.68 3.59
CA PRO A 80 8.59 14.89 2.17
C PRO A 80 7.16 15.35 1.90
N ASN A 81 6.95 16.04 0.77
CA ASN A 81 5.61 16.39 0.25
C ASN A 81 5.07 15.33 -0.71
N SER A 82 5.93 14.44 -1.19
CA SER A 82 5.60 13.36 -2.10
C SER A 82 6.58 12.21 -1.88
N ILE A 83 6.13 10.98 -2.04
CA ILE A 83 6.96 9.79 -1.84
C ILE A 83 6.80 8.89 -3.07
N VAL A 84 7.91 8.36 -3.57
CA VAL A 84 7.93 7.25 -4.54
C VAL A 84 8.44 6.03 -3.80
N ILE A 85 7.61 4.99 -3.73
CA ILE A 85 7.93 3.75 -3.03
C ILE A 85 8.30 2.73 -4.09
N LEU A 86 9.51 2.19 -4.01
CA LEU A 86 9.94 1.07 -4.85
C LEU A 86 9.89 -0.18 -3.97
N GLY A 87 8.68 -0.73 -3.89
CA GLY A 87 8.31 -1.74 -2.92
C GLY A 87 8.80 -3.14 -3.25
N GLY A 88 8.64 -4.01 -2.26
CA GLY A 88 8.25 -5.40 -2.46
C GLY A 88 6.74 -5.53 -2.27
N ASP A 89 6.26 -6.26 -1.27
CA ASP A 89 4.81 -6.51 -1.07
C ASP A 89 3.99 -5.26 -0.65
N CYS A 90 2.65 -5.31 -0.78
CA CYS A 90 1.76 -4.15 -0.67
C CYS A 90 1.79 -3.40 0.67
N LEU A 91 2.17 -4.09 1.76
CA LEU A 91 2.26 -3.49 3.10
C LEU A 91 3.30 -2.37 3.19
N VAL A 92 4.26 -2.30 2.25
CA VAL A 92 5.22 -1.18 2.14
C VAL A 92 4.55 0.19 2.00
N SER A 93 3.28 0.24 1.60
CA SER A 93 2.51 1.49 1.46
C SER A 93 2.01 2.05 2.79
N LEU A 94 1.98 1.24 3.87
CA LEU A 94 1.34 1.63 5.14
C LEU A 94 1.96 2.89 5.74
N ALA A 95 3.28 2.89 6.01
CA ALA A 95 3.95 4.04 6.62
C ALA A 95 4.01 5.27 5.70
N PRO A 96 4.33 5.14 4.38
CA PRO A 96 4.25 6.26 3.44
C PRO A 96 2.86 6.89 3.35
N PHE A 97 1.79 6.09 3.24
CA PHE A 97 0.44 6.63 3.08
C PHE A 97 -0.07 7.21 4.39
N ALA A 98 0.28 6.63 5.55
CA ALA A 98 0.01 7.23 6.86
C ALA A 98 0.66 8.62 6.99
N HIS A 99 1.92 8.79 6.55
CA HIS A 99 2.58 10.11 6.52
C HIS A 99 1.84 11.11 5.64
N LEU A 100 1.46 10.70 4.42
CA LEU A 100 0.72 11.58 3.51
C LEU A 100 -0.68 11.92 4.06
N LEU A 101 -1.33 10.98 4.75
CA LEU A 101 -2.61 11.20 5.42
C LEU A 101 -2.49 12.23 6.54
N ASP A 102 -1.48 12.10 7.40
CA ASP A 102 -1.23 13.07 8.47
C ASP A 102 -0.89 14.46 7.91
N LYS A 103 -0.23 14.52 6.75
CA LYS A 103 0.18 15.78 6.11
C LYS A 103 -0.95 16.49 5.38
N PHE A 104 -1.81 15.74 4.68
CA PHE A 104 -2.82 16.30 3.78
C PHE A 104 -4.25 16.16 4.29
N GLY A 105 -4.48 15.32 5.30
CA GLY A 105 -5.78 15.04 5.90
C GLY A 105 -6.82 14.64 4.86
N ASP A 106 -8.05 15.14 5.02
CA ASP A 106 -9.19 14.85 4.14
C ASP A 106 -9.02 15.34 2.69
N LYS A 107 -7.93 16.04 2.36
CA LYS A 107 -7.63 16.43 0.97
C LYS A 107 -6.90 15.34 0.19
N LEU A 108 -6.41 14.30 0.87
CA LEU A 108 -5.78 13.15 0.23
C LEU A 108 -6.85 12.16 -0.25
N GLY A 109 -6.74 11.73 -1.50
CA GLY A 109 -7.39 10.52 -2.02
C GLY A 109 -6.36 9.41 -2.18
N VAL A 110 -6.80 8.17 -2.01
CA VAL A 110 -6.03 6.97 -2.30
C VAL A 110 -6.66 6.25 -3.48
N LEU A 111 -5.92 6.15 -4.58
CA LEU A 111 -6.25 5.31 -5.72
C LEU A 111 -5.46 4.01 -5.58
N TRP A 112 -6.16 2.94 -5.22
CA TRP A 112 -5.61 1.59 -5.03
C TRP A 112 -5.79 0.79 -6.32
N ILE A 113 -4.74 0.67 -7.12
CA ILE A 113 -4.78 -0.05 -8.40
C ILE A 113 -4.28 -1.46 -8.16
N ASP A 114 -5.19 -2.43 -8.15
CA ASP A 114 -4.94 -3.77 -7.61
C ASP A 114 -6.04 -4.74 -8.08
N SER A 115 -5.71 -6.03 -8.23
CA SER A 115 -6.71 -7.10 -8.39
C SER A 115 -7.48 -7.36 -7.10
N HIS A 116 -6.89 -7.05 -5.95
CA HIS A 116 -7.38 -7.34 -4.61
C HIS A 116 -7.64 -6.05 -3.80
N PRO A 117 -8.53 -6.09 -2.80
CA PRO A 117 -8.84 -4.90 -2.00
C PRO A 117 -7.93 -4.67 -0.79
N ASP A 118 -7.12 -5.66 -0.38
CA ASP A 118 -6.23 -5.57 0.80
C ASP A 118 -6.91 -5.12 2.11
N VAL A 119 -8.16 -5.57 2.31
CA VAL A 119 -8.98 -5.28 3.51
C VAL A 119 -9.12 -6.46 4.46
N GLN A 120 -8.43 -7.58 4.19
CA GLN A 120 -8.46 -8.75 5.07
C GLN A 120 -7.75 -8.48 6.39
N THR A 121 -8.05 -9.30 7.40
CA THR A 121 -7.34 -9.28 8.68
C THR A 121 -6.69 -10.63 8.94
N ALA A 122 -5.96 -10.75 10.06
CA ALA A 122 -5.37 -12.01 10.50
C ALA A 122 -6.40 -13.14 10.72
N GLU A 123 -7.69 -12.82 10.83
CA GLU A 123 -8.77 -13.81 10.89
C GLU A 123 -9.01 -14.50 9.54
N GLN A 124 -8.81 -13.78 8.43
CA GLN A 124 -9.05 -14.28 7.07
C GLN A 124 -7.75 -14.78 6.42
N TYR A 125 -6.63 -14.09 6.63
CA TYR A 125 -5.38 -14.40 5.95
C TYR A 125 -4.14 -14.02 6.76
N PRO A 126 -3.11 -14.89 6.84
CA PRO A 126 -1.98 -14.68 7.72
C PRO A 126 -0.91 -13.72 7.18
N ASN A 127 -0.90 -13.44 5.87
CA ASN A 127 0.11 -12.60 5.25
C ASN A 127 -0.39 -11.15 5.21
N ALA A 128 0.40 -10.23 5.77
CA ALA A 128 -0.02 -8.86 6.05
C ALA A 128 -0.09 -7.93 4.83
N HIS A 129 0.40 -8.35 3.65
CA HIS A 129 0.18 -7.60 2.42
C HIS A 129 -1.30 -7.39 2.14
N ALA A 130 -2.16 -8.38 2.43
CA ALA A 130 -3.61 -8.31 2.26
C ALA A 130 -4.34 -7.48 3.34
N HIS A 131 -3.61 -6.83 4.26
CA HIS A 131 -4.20 -6.09 5.40
C HIS A 131 -4.05 -4.57 5.27
N VAL A 132 -3.24 -4.10 4.32
CA VAL A 132 -2.71 -2.73 4.33
C VAL A 132 -3.78 -1.66 4.17
N LEU A 133 -4.74 -1.84 3.26
CA LEU A 133 -5.79 -0.87 3.03
C LEU A 133 -6.77 -0.85 4.21
N GLY A 134 -7.10 -2.03 4.74
CA GLY A 134 -7.86 -2.17 5.98
C GLY A 134 -7.19 -1.44 7.16
N ALA A 135 -5.87 -1.61 7.34
CA ALA A 135 -5.10 -0.96 8.40
C ALA A 135 -5.08 0.58 8.26
N LEU A 136 -4.96 1.10 7.03
CA LEU A 136 -5.10 2.54 6.73
C LEU A 136 -6.47 3.09 7.14
N MET A 137 -7.53 2.30 6.98
CA MET A 137 -8.89 2.63 7.43
C MET A 137 -9.10 2.42 8.95
N GLY A 138 -8.13 1.82 9.64
CA GLY A 138 -8.20 1.52 11.07
C GLY A 138 -8.83 0.17 11.42
N THR A 139 -8.94 -0.76 10.46
CA THR A 139 -9.38 -2.14 10.65
C THR A 139 -8.18 -3.08 10.76
N GLY A 140 -8.29 -4.12 11.58
CA GLY A 140 -7.33 -5.23 11.62
C GLY A 140 -6.41 -5.19 12.84
N ASP A 141 -5.18 -5.65 12.65
CA ASP A 141 -4.24 -5.83 13.75
C ASP A 141 -3.81 -4.51 14.41
N ASN A 142 -3.85 -4.46 15.74
CA ASN A 142 -3.58 -3.25 16.51
C ASN A 142 -2.17 -2.68 16.28
N ASP A 143 -1.15 -3.52 16.03
CA ASP A 143 0.21 -3.05 15.83
C ASP A 143 0.39 -2.42 14.44
N LEU A 144 -0.33 -2.91 13.42
CA LEU A 144 -0.39 -2.27 12.10
C LEU A 144 -1.18 -0.96 12.17
N VAL A 145 -2.38 -1.00 12.77
CA VAL A 145 -3.28 0.15 12.93
C VAL A 145 -2.64 1.28 13.75
N ALA A 146 -1.74 0.97 14.69
CA ALA A 146 -1.01 1.96 15.48
C ALA A 146 -0.08 2.85 14.65
N HIS A 147 0.35 2.42 13.46
CA HIS A 147 1.17 3.23 12.55
C HIS A 147 0.35 4.31 11.81
N VAL A 148 -0.97 4.25 11.91
CA VAL A 148 -1.88 5.13 11.18
C VAL A 148 -2.56 6.07 12.17
N LYS A 149 -2.02 7.28 12.37
CA LYS A 149 -2.62 8.24 13.30
C LYS A 149 -3.94 8.78 12.77
N THR A 150 -3.95 9.28 11.53
CA THR A 150 -5.16 9.74 10.84
C THR A 150 -5.73 8.61 9.99
N LYS A 151 -6.94 8.13 10.32
CA LYS A 151 -7.59 7.04 9.58
C LYS A 151 -8.12 7.52 8.23
N LEU A 152 -7.91 6.70 7.22
CA LEU A 152 -8.39 6.95 5.87
C LEU A 152 -9.91 6.76 5.80
N ASN A 153 -10.62 7.81 5.41
CA ASN A 153 -12.06 7.75 5.20
C ASN A 153 -12.36 6.88 3.96
N PRO A 154 -13.28 5.89 4.04
CA PRO A 154 -13.65 5.06 2.88
C PRO A 154 -14.06 5.86 1.63
N SER A 155 -14.68 7.03 1.78
CA SER A 155 -15.06 7.85 0.62
C SER A 155 -13.85 8.42 -0.14
N LYS A 156 -12.69 8.49 0.53
CA LYS A 156 -11.40 8.93 -0.02
C LYS A 156 -10.60 7.78 -0.62
N ILE A 157 -11.23 6.63 -0.85
CA ILE A 157 -10.61 5.46 -1.46
C ILE A 157 -11.36 5.11 -2.74
N MET A 158 -10.60 4.86 -3.79
CA MET A 158 -11.07 4.18 -4.99
C MET A 158 -10.18 2.97 -5.26
N ILE A 159 -10.79 1.80 -5.41
CA ILE A 159 -10.07 0.57 -5.82
C ILE A 159 -10.33 0.34 -7.31
N ALA A 160 -9.30 0.26 -8.13
CA ALA A 160 -9.42 0.10 -9.57
C ALA A 160 -8.66 -1.15 -10.05
N GLY A 161 -9.31 -1.99 -10.86
CA GLY A 161 -8.76 -3.27 -11.33
C GLY A 161 -9.30 -4.49 -10.56
N ILE A 162 -9.98 -4.26 -9.43
CA ILE A 162 -10.57 -5.32 -8.62
C ILE A 162 -11.61 -6.12 -9.40
N HIS A 163 -11.54 -7.44 -9.26
CA HIS A 163 -12.50 -8.36 -9.87
C HIS A 163 -12.63 -9.62 -9.01
N ALA A 164 -13.84 -10.18 -8.98
CA ALA A 164 -14.15 -11.40 -8.22
C ALA A 164 -13.70 -11.37 -6.73
N PRO A 165 -14.10 -10.34 -5.95
CA PRO A 165 -13.76 -10.29 -4.52
C PRO A 165 -14.30 -11.51 -3.76
N LEU A 166 -13.59 -11.92 -2.71
CA LEU A 166 -14.04 -12.98 -1.81
C LEU A 166 -15.28 -12.53 -1.02
N PRO A 167 -16.10 -13.45 -0.47
CA PRO A 167 -17.32 -13.08 0.27
C PRO A 167 -17.08 -12.08 1.41
N TYR A 168 -15.98 -12.23 2.16
CA TYR A 168 -15.60 -11.28 3.21
C TYR A 168 -15.27 -9.90 2.64
N GLU A 169 -14.55 -9.85 1.52
CA GLU A 169 -14.13 -8.61 0.90
C GLU A 169 -15.33 -7.86 0.33
N ASP A 170 -16.24 -8.56 -0.37
CA ASP A 170 -17.48 -8.00 -0.89
C ASP A 170 -18.37 -7.41 0.23
N GLU A 171 -18.50 -8.13 1.36
CA GLU A 171 -19.20 -7.63 2.54
C GLU A 171 -18.51 -6.38 3.11
N TYR A 172 -17.17 -6.39 3.22
CA TYR A 172 -16.40 -5.26 3.73
C TYR A 172 -16.59 -4.02 2.85
N LEU A 173 -16.39 -4.16 1.54
CA LEU A 173 -16.53 -3.07 0.56
C LEU A 173 -17.93 -2.47 0.61
N THR A 174 -18.96 -3.33 0.68
CA THR A 174 -20.36 -2.91 0.77
C THR A 174 -20.65 -2.17 2.09
N ARG A 175 -20.22 -2.74 3.23
CA ARG A 175 -20.43 -2.16 4.55
C ARG A 175 -19.80 -0.77 4.69
N HIS A 176 -18.65 -0.55 4.04
CA HIS A 176 -17.92 0.72 4.07
C HIS A 176 -18.28 1.67 2.92
N ASN A 177 -19.20 1.30 2.02
CA ASN A 177 -19.57 2.06 0.82
C ASN A 177 -18.34 2.46 -0.02
N MET A 178 -17.40 1.53 -0.21
CA MET A 178 -16.18 1.79 -0.96
C MET A 178 -16.46 1.87 -2.45
N THR A 179 -15.76 2.78 -3.14
CA THR A 179 -15.91 2.93 -4.59
C THR A 179 -14.92 2.01 -5.31
N THR A 180 -15.43 1.20 -6.23
CA THR A 180 -14.63 0.24 -7.01
C THR A 180 -14.84 0.42 -8.50
N LEU A 181 -13.78 0.20 -9.31
CA LEU A 181 -13.85 0.08 -10.76
C LEU A 181 -13.30 -1.28 -11.18
N ALA A 182 -14.11 -2.07 -11.87
CA ALA A 182 -13.67 -3.32 -12.49
C ALA A 182 -12.76 -3.05 -13.70
N PRO A 183 -11.94 -4.02 -14.15
CA PRO A 183 -11.06 -3.86 -15.31
C PRO A 183 -11.75 -3.34 -16.57
N GLU A 184 -12.98 -3.79 -16.85
CA GLU A 184 -13.73 -3.35 -18.04
C GLU A 184 -14.17 -1.88 -17.96
N GLN A 185 -14.44 -1.36 -16.76
CA GLN A 185 -14.76 0.06 -16.56
C GLN A 185 -13.52 0.94 -16.76
N VAL A 186 -12.36 0.46 -16.26
CA VAL A 186 -11.07 1.13 -16.50
C VAL A 186 -10.77 1.19 -18.00
N LYS A 187 -10.97 0.08 -18.73
CA LYS A 187 -10.79 0.04 -20.20
C LYS A 187 -11.74 0.97 -20.96
N SER A 188 -12.93 1.25 -20.42
CA SER A 188 -13.90 2.15 -21.07
C SER A 188 -13.61 3.65 -20.88
N GLY A 189 -12.58 4.03 -20.12
CA GLY A 189 -12.12 5.41 -20.01
C GLY A 189 -11.84 5.90 -18.59
N ALA A 190 -12.30 5.17 -17.57
CA ALA A 190 -12.10 5.51 -16.15
C ALA A 190 -12.56 6.94 -15.76
N ASP A 191 -13.62 7.45 -16.42
CA ASP A 191 -14.20 8.76 -16.12
C ASP A 191 -14.66 8.86 -14.65
N GLU A 192 -15.06 7.73 -14.07
CA GLU A 192 -15.46 7.62 -12.66
C GLU A 192 -14.33 8.02 -11.69
N VAL A 193 -13.06 7.86 -12.08
CA VAL A 193 -11.92 8.34 -11.28
C VAL A 193 -11.93 9.86 -11.20
N LEU A 194 -12.19 10.55 -12.32
CA LEU A 194 -12.25 12.00 -12.37
C LEU A 194 -13.47 12.53 -11.60
N GLU A 195 -14.60 11.85 -11.73
CA GLU A 195 -15.82 12.18 -10.98
C GLU A 195 -15.63 12.02 -9.47
N TRP A 196 -14.98 10.94 -9.03
CA TRP A 196 -14.64 10.73 -7.62
C TRP A 196 -13.68 11.80 -7.09
N ILE A 197 -12.62 12.13 -7.83
CA ILE A 197 -11.69 13.21 -7.47
C ILE A 197 -12.45 14.53 -7.26
N ALA A 198 -13.35 14.87 -8.19
CA ALA A 198 -14.15 16.10 -8.11
C ALA A 198 -15.15 16.07 -6.95
N LYS A 199 -15.94 14.99 -6.83
CA LYS A 199 -16.97 14.80 -5.81
C LYS A 199 -16.39 14.88 -4.40
N GLU A 200 -15.29 14.17 -4.18
CA GLU A 200 -14.63 14.08 -2.88
C GLU A 200 -13.66 15.24 -2.65
N LYS A 201 -13.53 16.18 -3.59
CA LYS A 201 -12.65 17.36 -3.49
C LYS A 201 -11.20 16.98 -3.17
N ILE A 202 -10.72 15.93 -3.83
CA ILE A 202 -9.35 15.42 -3.67
C ILE A 202 -8.38 16.42 -4.29
N ALA A 203 -7.42 16.90 -3.50
CA ALA A 203 -6.39 17.84 -3.93
C ALA A 203 -5.00 17.21 -4.02
N TYR A 204 -4.80 16.08 -3.34
CA TYR A 204 -3.57 15.29 -3.35
C TYR A 204 -3.94 13.83 -3.60
N LEU A 205 -3.14 13.11 -4.37
CA LEU A 205 -3.41 11.72 -4.70
C LEU A 205 -2.22 10.85 -4.32
N ALA A 206 -2.47 9.81 -3.52
CA ALA A 206 -1.56 8.68 -3.34
C ALA A 206 -2.03 7.54 -4.26
N ILE A 207 -1.13 7.04 -5.09
CA ILE A 207 -1.42 5.97 -6.04
C ILE A 207 -0.62 4.74 -5.60
N HIS A 208 -1.33 3.66 -5.30
CA HIS A 208 -0.76 2.33 -5.12
C HIS A 208 -0.96 1.54 -6.40
N ILE A 209 0.05 0.77 -6.81
CA ILE A 209 -0.05 -0.15 -7.95
C ILE A 209 0.50 -1.48 -7.46
N ASP A 210 -0.39 -2.43 -7.18
CA ASP A 210 0.00 -3.85 -7.15
C ASP A 210 0.16 -4.30 -8.60
N LEU A 211 1.30 -4.90 -8.91
CA LEU A 211 1.58 -5.36 -10.27
C LEU A 211 0.72 -6.57 -10.65
N ASP A 212 0.11 -7.27 -9.69
CA ASP A 212 -0.81 -8.36 -9.98
C ASP A 212 -2.17 -7.90 -10.56
N VAL A 213 -2.39 -6.59 -10.67
CA VAL A 213 -3.47 -6.01 -11.48
C VAL A 213 -3.27 -6.27 -12.98
N LEU A 214 -2.03 -6.55 -13.40
CA LEU A 214 -1.67 -6.87 -14.76
C LEU A 214 -2.03 -8.32 -15.10
N ASP A 215 -2.44 -8.55 -16.35
CA ASP A 215 -2.67 -9.89 -16.85
C ASP A 215 -1.34 -10.70 -16.85
N PRO A 216 -1.24 -11.79 -16.08
CA PRO A 216 0.01 -12.56 -15.95
C PRO A 216 0.41 -13.32 -17.23
N SER A 217 -0.45 -13.34 -18.26
CA SER A 217 -0.07 -13.85 -19.59
C SER A 217 0.72 -12.83 -20.42
N LEU A 218 0.74 -11.56 -20.01
CA LEU A 218 1.37 -10.44 -20.72
C LEU A 218 2.58 -9.84 -19.99
N PHE A 219 2.66 -10.02 -18.67
CA PHE A 219 3.74 -9.53 -17.80
C PHE A 219 4.15 -10.63 -16.81
#